data_AF-A0A1M6M8Q2-F1
#
_entry.id   AF-A0A1M6M8Q2-F1
#
_cell.length_a   1.000
_cell.length_b   1.000
_cell.length_c   1.000
_cell.angle_alpha   90.00
_cell.angle_beta   90.00
_cell.angle_gamma   90.00
#
_symmetry.space_group_name_H-M   'P 1'
#
loop_
_entity.id
_entity.type
_entity.pdbx_description
1 polymer ?
#
loop_
_entity_poly.entity_id
_entity_poly.type
_entity_poly.pdbx_seq_one_letter_code
_entity_poly.pdbx_strand_id
1 'polypeptide(L)'
;MSKKKSLLSELTNQIVAAIEEADFSEDKISELIESIVSEGQNELFESLKKNAPPMLKEERRAKRSFEDRNYRRWKEPLDLLRTMWVCCQEIAESHAHEGPLDGDELTFDTLAHLQPKALLILSEILSLLESGFADGALARWRSLHEVTVVGMFISKHGHEAALAYRLSMWFSNLRAANQYNRHANRANLAPITHAEVSKIEQKCAESRELLGRELKSDWDWASSILKKTRPNFADLEREVGLDHWRPRFKWACQHIHAGFVRPDRLLGMTEADNFAFQVGASNSGLVEPLQMSAISLMQITNTFLLFPEPNVDRLVFANVLAAFSDEIGMVALRTKDETLKEALKDARE
;
A
#
# COMPACT_ATOMS: atom_id res chain seq x y z
N MET A 1 -16.41 23.36 18.28
CA MET A 1 -17.81 22.91 18.07
C MET A 1 -18.87 23.92 18.55
N SER A 2 -18.64 24.71 19.61
CA SER A 2 -19.64 25.63 20.18
C SER A 2 -20.20 26.69 19.19
N LYS A 3 -19.37 27.36 18.37
CA LYS A 3 -19.84 28.37 17.40
C LYS A 3 -20.62 27.83 16.19
N LYS A 4 -20.45 26.56 15.81
CA LYS A 4 -21.17 25.95 14.67
C LYS A 4 -22.63 25.62 15.00
N LYS A 5 -22.93 25.34 16.28
CA LYS A 5 -24.31 25.12 16.73
C LYS A 5 -25.13 26.41 16.66
N SER A 6 -24.54 27.59 16.79
CA SER A 6 -25.32 28.85 16.90
C SER A 6 -25.85 29.34 15.55
N LEU A 7 -25.09 29.21 14.46
CA LEU A 7 -25.51 29.73 13.16
C LEU A 7 -26.70 28.94 12.57
N LEU A 8 -26.64 27.60 12.62
CA LEU A 8 -27.75 26.74 12.18
C LEU A 8 -28.99 26.89 13.05
N SER A 9 -28.82 27.08 14.37
CA SER A 9 -29.97 27.34 15.25
C SER A 9 -30.60 28.72 15.02
N GLU A 10 -29.80 29.75 14.73
CA GLU A 10 -30.32 31.09 14.40
C GLU A 10 -31.08 31.07 13.07
N LEU A 11 -30.55 30.42 12.04
CA LEU A 11 -31.23 30.23 10.75
C LEU A 11 -32.54 29.44 10.92
N THR A 12 -32.50 28.35 11.70
CA THR A 12 -33.69 27.51 11.94
C THR A 12 -34.77 28.31 12.68
N ASN A 13 -34.39 29.12 13.67
CA ASN A 13 -35.35 29.95 14.40
C ASN A 13 -35.95 31.06 13.52
N GLN A 14 -35.17 31.63 12.61
CA GLN A 14 -35.68 32.61 11.64
C GLN A 14 -36.63 31.97 10.62
N ILE A 15 -36.35 30.75 10.17
CA ILE A 15 -37.25 29.98 9.29
C ILE A 15 -38.56 29.63 10.01
N VAL A 16 -38.48 29.13 11.25
CA VAL A 16 -39.66 28.75 12.03
C VAL A 16 -40.54 29.97 12.32
N ALA A 17 -39.94 31.10 12.73
CA ALA A 17 -40.68 32.34 12.95
C ALA A 17 -41.33 32.87 11.66
N ALA A 18 -40.66 32.75 10.51
CA ALA A 18 -41.24 33.13 9.22
C ALA A 18 -42.41 32.22 8.82
N ILE A 19 -42.34 30.90 9.07
CA ILE A 19 -43.39 29.93 8.77
C ILE A 19 -44.64 30.14 9.64
N GLU A 20 -44.48 30.55 10.91
CA GLU A 20 -45.60 30.76 11.84
C GLU A 20 -46.44 32.01 11.52
N GLU A 21 -45.91 33.00 10.80
CA GLU A 21 -46.58 34.28 10.53
C GLU A 21 -47.30 34.38 9.17
N ALA A 22 -47.14 33.43 8.24
CA ALA A 22 -47.78 33.51 6.92
C ALA A 22 -48.18 32.16 6.30
N ASP A 23 -49.33 32.15 5.63
CA ASP A 23 -49.86 31.04 4.84
C ASP A 23 -49.02 30.89 3.55
N PHE A 24 -47.89 30.19 3.65
CA PHE A 24 -46.97 29.96 2.53
C PHE A 24 -47.39 28.74 1.71
N SER A 25 -47.36 28.88 0.37
CA SER A 25 -47.42 27.72 -0.53
C SER A 25 -46.11 26.91 -0.45
N GLU A 26 -46.19 25.60 -0.68
CA GLU A 26 -45.01 24.70 -0.68
C GLU A 26 -43.88 25.19 -1.61
N ASP A 27 -44.23 25.81 -2.74
CA ASP A 27 -43.25 26.37 -3.68
C ASP A 27 -42.42 27.51 -3.07
N LYS A 28 -43.04 28.40 -2.28
CA LYS A 28 -42.34 29.53 -1.65
C LYS A 28 -41.44 29.09 -0.51
N ILE A 29 -41.84 28.04 0.22
CA ILE A 29 -41.00 27.42 1.24
C ILE A 29 -39.77 26.80 0.58
N SER A 30 -39.94 26.13 -0.56
CA SER A 30 -38.84 25.52 -1.31
C SER A 30 -37.84 26.56 -1.81
N GLU A 31 -38.32 27.66 -2.41
CA GLU A 31 -37.46 28.78 -2.85
C GLU A 31 -36.68 29.43 -1.70
N LEU A 32 -37.33 29.61 -0.54
CA LEU A 32 -36.69 30.16 0.65
C LEU A 32 -35.60 29.23 1.20
N ILE A 33 -35.87 27.92 1.27
CA ILE A 33 -34.90 26.91 1.68
C ILE A 33 -33.71 26.91 0.71
N GLU A 34 -33.94 26.95 -0.60
CA GLU A 34 -32.87 26.97 -1.60
C GLU A 34 -31.97 28.20 -1.45
N SER A 35 -32.56 29.39 -1.25
CA SER A 35 -31.81 30.62 -1.00
C SER A 35 -30.95 30.53 0.26
N ILE A 36 -31.55 30.07 1.36
CA ILE A 36 -30.88 29.93 2.67
C ILE A 36 -29.73 28.92 2.59
N VAL A 37 -29.95 27.78 1.91
CA VAL A 37 -28.92 26.76 1.71
C VAL A 37 -27.77 27.32 0.88
N SER A 38 -28.05 28.06 -0.19
CA SER A 38 -27.04 28.64 -1.09
C SER A 38 -26.20 29.72 -0.40
N GLU A 39 -26.85 30.66 0.30
CA GLU A 39 -26.17 31.73 1.03
C GLU A 39 -25.39 31.16 2.23
N GLY A 40 -26.02 30.28 3.01
CA GLY A 40 -25.39 29.59 4.13
C GLY A 40 -24.21 28.72 3.70
N GLN A 41 -24.25 28.11 2.51
CA GLN A 41 -23.14 27.35 1.94
C GLN A 41 -21.93 28.24 1.68
N ASN A 42 -22.11 29.37 1.01
CA ASN A 42 -21.02 30.28 0.67
C ASN A 42 -20.38 30.89 1.92
N GLU A 43 -21.21 31.35 2.87
CA GLU A 43 -20.72 31.91 4.13
C GLU A 43 -19.98 30.88 4.98
N LEU A 44 -20.54 29.67 5.11
CA LEU A 44 -19.90 28.58 5.86
C LEU A 44 -18.58 28.18 5.20
N PHE A 45 -18.54 28.06 3.88
CA PHE A 45 -17.33 27.70 3.14
C PHE A 45 -16.21 28.73 3.34
N GLU A 46 -16.51 30.02 3.16
CA GLU A 46 -15.52 31.09 3.35
C GLU A 46 -15.09 31.20 4.81
N SER A 47 -16.00 31.01 5.76
CA SER A 47 -15.67 30.94 7.18
C SER A 47 -14.76 29.76 7.52
N LEU A 48 -15.02 28.57 6.97
CA LEU A 48 -14.16 27.40 7.18
C LEU A 48 -12.77 27.60 6.58
N LYS A 49 -12.67 28.15 5.38
CA LYS A 49 -11.38 28.49 4.75
C LYS A 49 -10.60 29.52 5.53
N LYS A 50 -11.25 30.61 5.97
CA LYS A 50 -10.64 31.67 6.78
C LYS A 50 -10.08 31.12 8.10
N ASN A 51 -10.78 30.15 8.69
CA ASN A 51 -10.39 29.51 9.95
C ASN A 51 -9.49 28.27 9.79
N ALA A 52 -9.23 27.80 8.56
CA ALA A 52 -8.42 26.61 8.30
C ALA A 52 -6.95 26.77 8.73
N PRO A 53 -6.25 27.90 8.50
CA PRO A 53 -4.82 28.00 8.83
C PRO A 53 -4.46 27.68 10.29
N PRO A 54 -5.13 28.25 11.33
CA PRO A 54 -4.82 27.91 12.72
C PRO A 54 -5.16 26.45 13.06
N MET A 55 -6.31 25.94 12.57
CA MET A 55 -6.71 24.54 12.77
C MET A 55 -5.69 23.55 12.16
N LEU A 56 -5.24 23.80 10.92
CA LEU A 56 -4.23 22.97 10.25
C LEU A 56 -2.86 23.08 10.93
N LYS A 57 -2.51 24.23 11.49
CA LYS A 57 -1.27 24.38 12.28
C LYS A 57 -1.30 23.52 13.53
N GLU A 58 -2.43 23.48 14.23
CA GLU A 58 -2.62 22.64 15.42
C GLU A 58 -2.58 21.15 15.06
N GLU A 59 -3.29 20.75 14.02
CA GLU A 59 -3.29 19.37 13.51
C GLU A 59 -1.86 18.90 13.17
N ARG A 60 -1.10 19.69 12.39
CA ARG A 60 0.30 19.36 12.05
C ARG A 60 1.20 19.26 13.27
N ARG A 61 0.98 20.10 14.28
CA ARG A 61 1.75 20.05 15.54
C ARG A 61 1.43 18.77 16.31
N ALA A 62 0.16 18.41 16.41
CA ALA A 62 -0.29 17.17 17.05
C ALA A 62 0.30 15.94 16.33
N LYS A 63 0.25 15.92 14.99
CA LYS A 63 0.86 14.88 14.15
C LYS A 63 2.35 14.72 14.44
N ARG A 64 3.15 15.79 14.34
CA ARG A 64 4.61 15.73 14.62
C ARG A 64 4.89 15.23 16.03
N SER A 65 4.15 15.74 17.02
CA SER A 65 4.32 15.32 18.41
C SER A 65 4.01 13.84 18.61
N PHE A 66 3.03 13.30 17.87
CA PHE A 66 2.75 11.87 17.85
C PHE A 66 3.88 11.09 17.19
N GLU A 67 4.31 11.49 15.99
CA GLU A 67 5.41 10.84 15.24
C GLU A 67 6.68 10.76 16.08
N ASP A 68 7.04 11.84 16.79
CA ASP A 68 8.21 11.86 17.68
C ASP A 68 8.11 10.84 18.83
N ARG A 69 6.91 10.62 19.37
CA ARG A 69 6.68 9.62 20.44
C ARG A 69 6.64 8.20 19.86
N ASN A 70 6.00 8.03 18.71
CA ASN A 70 5.91 6.75 18.01
C ASN A 70 7.31 6.26 17.61
N TYR A 71 8.11 7.15 17.00
CA TYR A 71 9.51 6.85 16.68
C TYR A 71 10.33 6.56 17.93
N ARG A 72 10.18 7.33 19.02
CA ARG A 72 10.87 7.03 20.28
C ARG A 72 10.56 5.64 20.81
N ARG A 73 9.28 5.23 20.76
CA ARG A 73 8.84 3.88 21.16
C ARG A 73 9.47 2.80 20.28
N TRP A 74 9.40 2.98 18.96
CA TRP A 74 9.76 1.96 17.97
C TRP A 74 11.13 2.17 17.34
N LYS A 75 12.00 2.96 17.99
CA LYS A 75 13.26 3.44 17.41
C LYS A 75 14.13 2.30 16.94
N GLU A 76 14.38 1.33 17.82
CA GLU A 76 15.31 0.24 17.56
C GLU A 76 14.90 -0.63 16.35
N PRO A 77 13.67 -1.19 16.27
CA PRO A 77 13.30 -1.99 15.10
C PRO A 77 13.12 -1.16 13.82
N LEU A 78 12.70 0.12 13.92
CA LEU A 78 12.61 1.01 12.75
C LEU A 78 13.99 1.32 12.18
N ASP A 79 14.96 1.62 13.04
CA ASP A 79 16.33 1.90 12.63
C ASP A 79 16.98 0.66 12.01
N LEU A 80 16.79 -0.52 12.61
CA LEU A 80 17.29 -1.78 12.05
C LEU A 80 16.70 -2.05 10.65
N LEU A 81 15.39 -1.87 10.46
CA LEU A 81 14.75 -2.04 9.16
C LEU A 81 15.26 -1.01 8.14
N ARG A 82 15.53 0.22 8.56
CA ARG A 82 16.11 1.26 7.68
C ARG A 82 17.57 0.97 7.35
N THR A 83 18.37 0.47 8.29
CA THR A 83 19.74 -0.01 8.02
C THR A 83 19.71 -1.14 7.00
N MET A 84 18.85 -2.14 7.20
CA MET A 84 18.67 -3.24 6.25
C MET A 84 18.27 -2.73 4.86
N TRP A 85 17.38 -1.72 4.77
CA TRP A 85 17.02 -1.07 3.51
C TRP A 85 18.24 -0.46 2.82
N VAL A 86 19.08 0.29 3.54
CA VAL A 86 20.29 0.91 2.99
C VAL A 86 21.26 -0.15 2.47
N CYS A 87 21.53 -1.19 3.27
CA CYS A 87 22.41 -2.28 2.85
C CYS A 87 21.87 -2.99 1.60
N CYS A 88 20.56 -3.27 1.53
CA CYS A 88 19.92 -3.87 0.36
C CYS A 88 20.00 -2.98 -0.88
N GLN A 89 19.92 -1.66 -0.73
CA GLN A 89 20.08 -0.72 -1.85
C GLN A 89 21.51 -0.76 -2.39
N GLU A 90 22.50 -0.58 -1.52
CA GLU A 90 23.91 -0.51 -1.93
C GLU A 90 24.36 -1.80 -2.61
N ILE A 91 24.03 -2.96 -2.05
CA ILE A 91 24.46 -4.24 -2.61
C ILE A 91 23.73 -4.59 -3.91
N ALA A 92 22.44 -4.25 -4.02
CA ALA A 92 21.69 -4.50 -5.24
C ALA A 92 22.12 -3.56 -6.36
N GLU A 93 22.46 -2.31 -6.03
CA GLU A 93 23.04 -1.36 -6.98
C GLU A 93 24.39 -1.87 -7.49
N SER A 94 25.29 -2.31 -6.61
CA SER A 94 26.57 -2.92 -7.01
C SER A 94 26.35 -4.13 -7.94
N HIS A 95 25.45 -5.05 -7.56
CA HIS A 95 25.12 -6.22 -8.36
C HIS A 95 24.55 -5.86 -9.73
N ALA A 96 23.66 -4.87 -9.80
CA ALA A 96 23.11 -4.38 -11.06
C ALA A 96 24.19 -3.78 -11.99
N HIS A 97 25.19 -3.09 -11.44
CA HIS A 97 26.32 -2.55 -12.21
C HIS A 97 27.26 -3.64 -12.76
N GLU A 98 27.41 -4.76 -12.05
CA GLU A 98 28.16 -5.93 -12.53
C GLU A 98 27.46 -6.59 -13.74
N GLY A 99 26.13 -6.47 -13.81
CA GLY A 99 25.31 -7.01 -14.90
C GLY A 99 25.13 -8.52 -14.80
N PRO A 100 24.53 -9.14 -15.83
CA PRO A 100 24.18 -10.56 -15.81
C PRO A 100 25.40 -11.50 -15.79
N LEU A 101 26.62 -11.01 -16.04
CA LEU A 101 27.80 -11.83 -16.35
C LEU A 101 27.43 -12.86 -17.45
N ASP A 102 27.62 -14.16 -17.20
CA ASP A 102 27.25 -15.25 -18.12
C ASP A 102 25.78 -15.72 -17.98
N GLY A 103 24.97 -15.02 -17.17
CA GLY A 103 23.57 -15.33 -16.93
C GLY A 103 22.61 -14.88 -18.03
N ASP A 104 21.37 -15.36 -17.95
CA ASP A 104 20.30 -14.89 -18.83
C ASP A 104 19.98 -13.42 -18.59
N GLU A 105 20.28 -12.58 -19.58
CA GLU A 105 20.13 -11.12 -19.54
C GLU A 105 18.68 -10.71 -19.24
N LEU A 106 17.70 -11.39 -19.83
CA LEU A 106 16.28 -11.05 -19.66
C LEU A 106 15.80 -11.30 -18.22
N THR A 107 16.19 -12.44 -17.64
CA THR A 107 15.89 -12.78 -16.25
C THR A 107 16.57 -11.82 -15.30
N PHE A 108 17.87 -11.58 -15.51
CA PHE A 108 18.64 -10.64 -14.69
C PHE A 108 18.03 -9.24 -14.71
N ASP A 109 17.79 -8.69 -15.90
CA ASP A 109 17.20 -7.36 -16.07
C ASP A 109 15.80 -7.30 -15.44
N THR A 110 15.01 -8.37 -15.52
CA THR A 110 13.71 -8.42 -14.85
C THR A 110 13.83 -8.38 -13.32
N LEU A 111 14.77 -9.11 -12.73
CA LEU A 111 15.03 -9.06 -11.29
C LEU A 111 15.59 -7.70 -10.86
N ALA A 112 16.47 -7.10 -11.66
CA ALA A 112 17.03 -5.76 -11.45
C ALA A 112 15.96 -4.65 -11.49
N HIS A 113 14.80 -4.90 -12.12
CA HIS A 113 13.64 -4.00 -12.05
C HIS A 113 12.75 -4.26 -10.82
N LEU A 114 12.62 -5.53 -10.39
CA LEU A 114 11.75 -5.91 -9.28
C LEU A 114 12.37 -5.55 -7.92
N GLN A 115 13.68 -5.66 -7.76
CA GLN A 115 14.34 -5.40 -6.48
C GLN A 115 14.27 -3.92 -6.05
N PRO A 116 14.54 -2.92 -6.91
CA PRO A 116 14.35 -1.51 -6.54
C PRO A 116 12.89 -1.15 -6.28
N LYS A 117 11.95 -1.81 -6.98
CA LYS A 117 10.52 -1.67 -6.69
C LYS A 117 10.18 -2.16 -5.29
N ALA A 118 10.80 -3.25 -4.83
CA ALA A 118 10.65 -3.73 -3.45
C ALA A 118 11.19 -2.74 -2.43
N LEU A 119 12.36 -2.13 -2.69
CA LEU A 119 12.91 -1.06 -1.85
C LEU A 119 11.97 0.14 -1.74
N LEU A 120 11.38 0.59 -2.86
CA LEU A 120 10.40 1.68 -2.86
C LEU A 120 9.16 1.34 -2.02
N ILE A 121 8.60 0.14 -2.20
CA ILE A 121 7.46 -0.33 -1.40
C ILE A 121 7.82 -0.33 0.08
N LEU A 122 9.04 -0.75 0.45
CA LEU A 122 9.50 -0.74 1.83
C LEU A 122 9.62 0.68 2.39
N SER A 123 10.06 1.66 1.60
CA SER A 123 10.10 3.07 2.02
C SER A 123 8.70 3.62 2.33
N GLU A 124 7.69 3.22 1.57
CA GLU A 124 6.29 3.57 1.82
C GLU A 124 5.77 2.89 3.11
N ILE A 125 6.13 1.63 3.32
CA ILE A 125 5.83 0.89 4.57
C ILE A 125 6.46 1.59 5.77
N LEU A 126 7.76 1.93 5.71
CA LEU A 126 8.45 2.67 6.76
C LEU A 126 7.75 4.00 7.06
N SER A 127 7.37 4.75 6.03
CA SER A 127 6.63 6.02 6.19
C SER A 127 5.31 5.82 6.93
N LEU A 128 4.57 4.76 6.59
CA LEU A 128 3.31 4.41 7.27
C LEU A 128 3.54 4.01 8.72
N LEU A 129 4.59 3.24 9.01
CA LEU A 129 4.94 2.81 10.36
C LEU A 129 5.38 3.99 11.24
N GLU A 130 6.25 4.87 10.72
CA GLU A 130 6.69 6.08 11.41
C GLU A 130 5.52 7.01 11.74
N SER A 131 4.55 7.13 10.84
CA SER A 131 3.31 7.88 11.05
C SER A 131 2.22 7.12 11.84
N GLY A 132 2.45 5.89 12.29
CA GLY A 132 1.51 5.13 13.14
C GLY A 132 0.32 4.49 12.42
N PHE A 133 0.49 4.10 11.15
CA PHE A 133 -0.55 3.47 10.32
C PHE A 133 -0.23 1.99 10.04
N ALA A 134 -0.20 1.16 11.08
CA ALA A 134 0.16 -0.25 11.01
C ALA A 134 -0.69 -1.07 10.03
N ASP A 135 -2.02 -0.89 10.02
CA ASP A 135 -2.92 -1.57 9.08
C ASP A 135 -2.66 -1.15 7.62
N GLY A 136 -2.33 0.12 7.40
CA GLY A 136 -1.91 0.62 6.09
C GLY A 136 -0.57 0.03 5.65
N ALA A 137 0.38 -0.08 6.58
CA ALA A 137 1.68 -0.72 6.35
C ALA A 137 1.50 -2.21 6.01
N LEU A 138 0.63 -2.94 6.71
CA LEU A 138 0.28 -4.33 6.40
C LEU A 138 -0.36 -4.45 5.01
N ALA A 139 -1.30 -3.56 4.67
CA ALA A 139 -1.91 -3.51 3.35
C ALA A 139 -0.84 -3.31 2.26
N ARG A 140 0.17 -2.47 2.53
CA ARG A 140 1.26 -2.22 1.58
C ARG A 140 2.28 -3.36 1.52
N TRP A 141 2.54 -4.04 2.62
CA TRP A 141 3.33 -5.28 2.64
C TRP A 141 2.80 -6.32 1.66
N ARG A 142 1.48 -6.40 1.43
CA ARG A 142 0.89 -7.26 0.39
C ARG A 142 1.56 -7.08 -0.98
N SER A 143 1.83 -5.84 -1.38
CA SER A 143 2.51 -5.54 -2.65
C SER A 143 3.97 -5.96 -2.63
N LEU A 144 4.65 -5.82 -1.47
CA LEU A 144 6.03 -6.29 -1.31
C LEU A 144 6.09 -7.82 -1.45
N HIS A 145 5.16 -8.53 -0.81
CA HIS A 145 5.03 -9.99 -0.92
C HIS A 145 4.73 -10.44 -2.36
N GLU A 146 3.82 -9.74 -3.07
CA GLU A 146 3.56 -10.02 -4.50
C GLU A 146 4.81 -9.86 -5.36
N VAL A 147 5.56 -8.76 -5.19
CA VAL A 147 6.83 -8.53 -5.90
C VAL A 147 7.85 -9.64 -5.56
N THR A 148 7.92 -10.04 -4.30
CA THR A 148 8.83 -11.09 -3.82
C THR A 148 8.51 -12.44 -4.47
N VAL A 149 7.24 -12.86 -4.43
CA VAL A 149 6.78 -14.12 -5.06
C VAL A 149 7.04 -14.12 -6.56
N VAL A 150 6.75 -13.01 -7.25
CA VAL A 150 7.01 -12.88 -8.70
C VAL A 150 8.51 -12.95 -9.00
N GLY A 151 9.35 -12.26 -8.23
CA GLY A 151 10.81 -12.32 -8.40
C GLY A 151 11.35 -13.73 -8.19
N MET A 152 10.93 -14.41 -7.13
CA MET A 152 11.33 -15.81 -6.87
C MET A 152 10.87 -16.75 -7.98
N PHE A 153 9.65 -16.55 -8.51
CA PHE A 153 9.11 -17.36 -9.60
C PHE A 153 9.95 -17.18 -10.88
N ILE A 154 10.31 -15.93 -11.20
CA ILE A 154 11.12 -15.60 -12.37
C ILE A 154 12.54 -16.17 -12.22
N SER A 155 13.17 -16.00 -11.06
CA SER A 155 14.48 -16.59 -10.77
C SER A 155 14.47 -18.13 -10.91
N LYS A 156 13.42 -18.78 -10.41
CA LYS A 156 13.26 -20.25 -10.48
C LYS A 156 13.11 -20.80 -11.90
N HIS A 157 12.39 -20.08 -12.77
CA HIS A 157 12.01 -20.57 -14.09
C HIS A 157 12.77 -19.88 -15.25
N GLY A 158 13.59 -18.89 -14.94
CA GLY A 158 14.50 -18.22 -15.87
C GLY A 158 13.78 -17.53 -17.02
N HIS A 159 14.42 -17.61 -18.20
CA HIS A 159 14.08 -16.83 -19.39
C HIS A 159 12.59 -16.90 -19.77
N GLU A 160 11.99 -18.09 -19.76
CA GLU A 160 10.58 -18.26 -20.15
C GLU A 160 9.65 -17.47 -19.23
N ALA A 161 9.89 -17.49 -17.92
CA ALA A 161 9.11 -16.74 -16.95
C ALA A 161 9.31 -15.24 -17.08
N ALA A 162 10.56 -14.80 -17.25
CA ALA A 162 10.90 -13.39 -17.45
C ALA A 162 10.22 -12.82 -18.71
N LEU A 163 10.29 -13.56 -19.82
CA LEU A 163 9.65 -13.21 -21.08
C LEU A 163 8.13 -13.13 -20.94
N ALA A 164 7.49 -14.17 -20.39
CA ALA A 164 6.04 -14.20 -20.21
C ALA A 164 5.56 -13.07 -19.29
N TYR A 165 6.25 -12.83 -18.19
CA TYR A 165 5.97 -11.74 -17.27
C TYR A 165 6.06 -10.38 -17.96
N ARG A 166 7.14 -10.08 -18.68
CA ARG A 166 7.30 -8.79 -19.36
C ARG A 166 6.26 -8.57 -20.45
N LEU A 167 6.01 -9.57 -21.30
CA LEU A 167 5.02 -9.46 -22.37
C LEU A 167 3.59 -9.31 -21.84
N SER A 168 3.30 -9.78 -20.62
CA SER A 168 2.00 -9.64 -19.98
C SER A 168 1.55 -8.18 -19.80
N MET A 169 2.50 -7.24 -19.70
CA MET A 169 2.18 -5.82 -19.51
C MET A 169 1.34 -5.28 -20.67
N TRP A 170 1.57 -5.74 -21.90
CA TRP A 170 0.86 -5.23 -23.08
C TRP A 170 -0.62 -5.58 -23.02
N PHE A 171 -0.94 -6.82 -22.62
CA PHE A 171 -2.33 -7.26 -22.44
C PHE A 171 -3.03 -6.47 -21.33
N SER A 172 -2.34 -6.23 -20.22
CA SER A 172 -2.87 -5.41 -19.12
C SER A 172 -3.09 -3.95 -19.55
N ASN A 173 -2.15 -3.36 -20.30
CA ASN A 173 -2.25 -2.01 -20.83
C ASN A 173 -3.43 -1.87 -21.80
N LEU A 174 -3.66 -2.87 -22.67
CA LEU A 174 -4.81 -2.87 -23.58
C LEU A 174 -6.14 -2.92 -22.83
N ARG A 175 -6.26 -3.80 -21.81
CA ARG A 175 -7.45 -3.85 -20.95
C ARG A 175 -7.70 -2.50 -20.26
N ALA A 176 -6.65 -1.89 -19.71
CA ALA A 176 -6.72 -0.59 -19.04
C ALA A 176 -7.11 0.54 -20.01
N ALA A 177 -6.51 0.60 -21.20
CA ALA A 177 -6.81 1.61 -22.22
C ALA A 177 -8.27 1.52 -22.69
N ASN A 178 -8.77 0.29 -22.92
CA ASN A 178 -10.16 0.07 -23.31
C ASN A 178 -11.13 0.47 -22.19
N GLN A 179 -10.83 0.15 -20.94
CA GLN A 179 -11.64 0.57 -19.80
C GLN A 179 -11.62 2.10 -19.62
N TYR A 180 -10.47 2.73 -19.77
CA TYR A 180 -10.31 4.17 -19.71
C TYR A 180 -11.17 4.86 -20.78
N ASN A 181 -11.03 4.47 -22.05
CA ASN A 181 -11.80 5.06 -23.16
C ASN A 181 -13.31 4.85 -23.02
N ARG A 182 -13.74 3.71 -22.46
CA ARG A 182 -15.17 3.44 -22.18
C ARG A 182 -15.80 4.47 -21.25
N HIS A 183 -15.01 5.07 -20.36
CA HIS A 183 -15.50 5.97 -19.31
C HIS A 183 -15.00 7.41 -19.43
N ALA A 184 -14.05 7.70 -20.32
CA ALA A 184 -13.37 8.99 -20.45
C ALA A 184 -14.34 10.20 -20.49
N ASN A 185 -15.35 10.14 -21.36
CA ASN A 185 -16.33 11.24 -21.48
C ASN A 185 -17.09 11.49 -20.16
N ARG A 186 -17.55 10.43 -19.49
CA ARG A 186 -18.27 10.54 -18.21
C ARG A 186 -17.35 11.01 -17.07
N ALA A 187 -16.07 10.70 -17.16
CA ALA A 187 -15.05 11.12 -16.20
C ALA A 187 -14.46 12.51 -16.50
N ASN A 188 -14.90 13.19 -17.56
CA ASN A 188 -14.32 14.45 -18.05
C ASN A 188 -12.81 14.35 -18.32
N LEU A 189 -12.38 13.22 -18.90
CA LEU A 189 -11.00 12.94 -19.27
C LEU A 189 -10.86 12.92 -20.80
N ALA A 190 -9.70 13.34 -21.30
CA ALA A 190 -9.36 13.20 -22.71
C ALA A 190 -9.18 11.70 -23.06
N PRO A 191 -9.91 11.14 -24.05
CA PRO A 191 -9.72 9.75 -24.48
C PRO A 191 -8.32 9.50 -25.04
N ILE A 192 -7.80 8.30 -24.84
CA ILE A 192 -6.59 7.80 -25.52
C ILE A 192 -6.92 7.66 -27.00
N THR A 193 -6.04 8.14 -27.87
CA THR A 193 -6.31 8.16 -29.30
C THR A 193 -6.35 6.76 -29.91
N HIS A 194 -7.09 6.58 -31.00
CA HIS A 194 -7.11 5.31 -31.74
C HIS A 194 -5.71 4.89 -32.21
N ALA A 195 -4.85 5.85 -32.58
CA ALA A 195 -3.48 5.57 -32.99
C ALA A 195 -2.64 5.00 -31.84
N GLU A 196 -2.80 5.51 -30.61
CA GLU A 196 -2.11 4.98 -29.44
C GLU A 196 -2.62 3.60 -29.05
N VAL A 197 -3.95 3.39 -29.06
CA VAL A 197 -4.53 2.06 -28.79
C VAL A 197 -4.04 1.04 -29.81
N SER A 198 -4.02 1.39 -31.10
CA SER A 198 -3.55 0.50 -32.16
C SER A 198 -2.08 0.07 -32.00
N LYS A 199 -1.21 0.96 -31.49
CA LYS A 199 0.18 0.59 -31.14
C LYS A 199 0.23 -0.47 -30.03
N ILE A 200 -0.64 -0.35 -29.02
CA ILE A 200 -0.73 -1.34 -27.93
C ILE A 200 -1.28 -2.67 -28.47
N GLU A 201 -2.28 -2.62 -29.35
CA GLU A 201 -2.84 -3.81 -30.01
C GLU A 201 -1.79 -4.56 -30.84
N GLN A 202 -0.97 -3.83 -31.59
CA GLN A 202 0.15 -4.42 -32.33
C GLN A 202 1.12 -5.13 -31.39
N LYS A 203 1.51 -4.49 -30.27
CA LYS A 203 2.38 -5.11 -29.26
C LYS A 203 1.75 -6.35 -28.62
N CYS A 204 0.42 -6.36 -28.41
CA CYS A 204 -0.29 -7.54 -27.94
C CYS A 204 -0.27 -8.67 -28.97
N ALA A 205 -0.41 -8.35 -30.26
CA ALA A 205 -0.36 -9.35 -31.34
C ALA A 205 1.04 -10.00 -31.41
N GLU A 206 2.10 -9.19 -31.44
CA GLU A 206 3.50 -9.66 -31.38
C GLU A 206 3.74 -10.53 -30.13
N SER A 207 3.25 -10.09 -28.97
CA SER A 207 3.36 -10.84 -27.72
C SER A 207 2.61 -12.17 -27.76
N ARG A 208 1.43 -12.22 -28.40
CA ARG A 208 0.62 -13.44 -28.54
C ARG A 208 1.32 -14.47 -29.41
N GLU A 209 1.98 -14.04 -30.48
CA GLU A 209 2.76 -14.93 -31.36
C GLU A 209 3.94 -15.55 -30.60
N LEU A 210 4.69 -14.73 -29.84
CA LEU A 210 5.82 -15.21 -29.02
C LEU A 210 5.38 -16.19 -27.92
N LEU A 211 4.25 -15.92 -27.26
CA LEU A 211 3.75 -16.76 -26.17
C LEU A 211 2.94 -17.98 -26.65
N GLY A 212 2.55 -17.99 -27.93
CA GLY A 212 1.63 -18.99 -28.50
C GLY A 212 0.22 -18.96 -27.91
N ARG A 213 -0.16 -17.89 -27.19
CA ARG A 213 -1.46 -17.78 -26.50
C ARG A 213 -1.84 -16.36 -26.16
N GLU A 214 -3.14 -16.17 -25.91
CA GLU A 214 -3.68 -14.94 -25.36
C GLU A 214 -3.72 -14.97 -23.83
N LEU A 215 -3.45 -13.82 -23.21
CA LEU A 215 -3.53 -13.62 -21.75
C LEU A 215 -4.79 -12.82 -21.39
N LYS A 216 -5.65 -13.40 -20.56
CA LYS A 216 -6.96 -12.84 -20.19
C LYS A 216 -7.01 -12.35 -18.75
N SER A 217 -6.13 -12.84 -17.89
CA SER A 217 -6.00 -12.46 -16.48
C SER A 217 -4.57 -12.03 -16.13
N ASP A 218 -4.42 -11.41 -14.97
CA ASP A 218 -3.13 -10.87 -14.48
C ASP A 218 -2.08 -11.95 -14.19
N TRP A 219 -2.50 -13.21 -14.04
CA TRP A 219 -1.61 -14.34 -13.73
C TRP A 219 -1.42 -15.31 -14.90
N ASP A 220 -2.17 -15.13 -15.99
CA ASP A 220 -2.17 -16.08 -17.12
C ASP A 220 -0.80 -16.27 -17.76
N TRP A 221 0.11 -15.30 -17.60
CA TRP A 221 1.50 -15.41 -18.08
C TRP A 221 2.24 -16.61 -17.48
N ALA A 222 1.90 -17.02 -16.25
CA ALA A 222 2.52 -18.17 -15.59
C ALA A 222 1.90 -19.52 -16.02
N SER A 223 0.88 -19.51 -16.90
CA SER A 223 0.04 -20.68 -17.19
C SER A 223 0.79 -21.83 -17.87
N SER A 224 1.70 -21.53 -18.80
CA SER A 224 2.49 -22.56 -19.51
C SER A 224 3.45 -23.26 -18.55
N ILE A 225 4.09 -22.48 -17.67
CA ILE A 225 5.07 -22.96 -16.68
C ILE A 225 4.38 -23.79 -15.60
N LEU A 226 3.26 -23.30 -15.05
CA LEU A 226 2.46 -23.98 -14.04
C LEU A 226 1.60 -25.13 -14.60
N LYS A 227 1.58 -25.31 -15.93
CA LYS A 227 0.72 -26.27 -16.63
C LYS A 227 -0.75 -26.20 -16.18
N LYS A 228 -1.24 -24.98 -15.95
CA LYS A 228 -2.59 -24.72 -15.41
C LYS A 228 -3.30 -23.67 -16.25
N THR A 229 -4.50 -23.97 -16.73
CA THR A 229 -5.24 -23.09 -17.67
C THR A 229 -5.52 -21.68 -17.12
N ARG A 230 -5.85 -21.59 -15.83
CA ARG A 230 -6.16 -20.33 -15.13
C ARG A 230 -5.39 -20.30 -13.80
N PRO A 231 -4.10 -19.95 -13.84
CA PRO A 231 -3.33 -19.79 -12.62
C PRO A 231 -3.84 -18.58 -11.84
N ASN A 232 -3.61 -18.58 -10.54
CA ASN A 232 -3.82 -17.42 -9.67
C ASN A 232 -2.60 -17.22 -8.77
N PHE A 233 -2.56 -16.11 -8.04
CA PHE A 233 -1.44 -15.79 -7.16
C PHE A 233 -1.09 -16.92 -6.15
N ALA A 234 -2.07 -17.67 -5.64
CA ALA A 234 -1.80 -18.76 -4.71
C ALA A 234 -1.06 -19.94 -5.37
N ASP A 235 -1.21 -20.11 -6.69
CA ASP A 235 -0.43 -21.10 -7.43
C ASP A 235 1.04 -20.67 -7.54
N LEU A 236 1.30 -19.37 -7.74
CA LEU A 236 2.67 -18.83 -7.73
C LEU A 236 3.29 -18.96 -6.33
N GLU A 237 2.54 -18.62 -5.27
CA GLU A 237 2.99 -18.79 -3.88
C GLU A 237 3.40 -20.24 -3.59
N ARG A 238 2.60 -21.22 -4.05
CA ARG A 238 2.93 -22.65 -3.90
C ARG A 238 4.17 -23.02 -4.69
N GLU A 239 4.29 -22.53 -5.92
CA GLU A 239 5.43 -22.84 -6.79
C GLU A 239 6.76 -22.37 -6.20
N VAL A 240 6.76 -21.24 -5.50
CA VAL A 240 7.96 -20.69 -4.85
C VAL A 240 8.12 -21.08 -3.38
N GLY A 241 7.23 -21.94 -2.85
CA GLY A 241 7.27 -22.41 -1.46
C GLY A 241 6.83 -21.40 -0.39
N LEU A 242 6.12 -20.34 -0.79
CA LEU A 242 5.60 -19.29 0.10
C LEU A 242 4.10 -19.41 0.39
N ASP A 243 3.45 -20.53 0.05
CA ASP A 243 2.03 -20.77 0.33
C ASP A 243 1.70 -20.78 1.83
N HIS A 244 2.66 -21.07 2.70
CA HIS A 244 2.52 -20.92 4.15
C HIS A 244 2.32 -19.46 4.62
N TRP A 245 2.60 -18.47 3.77
CA TRP A 245 2.31 -17.05 4.02
C TRP A 245 0.88 -16.65 3.66
N ARG A 246 0.12 -17.53 3.01
CA ARG A 246 -1.25 -17.23 2.55
C ARG A 246 -2.17 -16.66 3.64
N PRO A 247 -2.15 -17.14 4.90
CA PRO A 247 -2.95 -16.52 5.96
C PRO A 247 -2.62 -15.04 6.18
N ARG A 248 -1.33 -14.69 6.18
CA ARG A 248 -0.85 -13.30 6.32
C ARG A 248 -1.20 -12.46 5.10
N PHE A 249 -1.04 -13.00 3.90
CA PHE A 249 -1.47 -12.33 2.66
C PHE A 249 -2.97 -12.03 2.67
N LYS A 250 -3.80 -12.99 3.10
CA LYS A 250 -5.24 -12.81 3.22
C LYS A 250 -5.63 -11.80 4.28
N TRP A 251 -4.91 -11.76 5.40
CA TRP A 251 -5.08 -10.72 6.41
C TRP A 251 -4.78 -9.33 5.84
N ALA A 252 -3.66 -9.16 5.14
CA ALA A 252 -3.32 -7.90 4.48
C ALA A 252 -4.36 -7.44 3.44
N CYS A 253 -4.98 -8.38 2.70
CA CYS A 253 -6.08 -8.06 1.77
C CYS A 253 -7.32 -7.44 2.44
N GLN A 254 -7.57 -7.72 3.73
CA GLN A 254 -8.77 -7.24 4.42
C GLN A 254 -8.81 -5.71 4.53
N HIS A 255 -7.65 -5.05 4.52
CA HIS A 255 -7.53 -3.60 4.62
C HIS A 255 -7.58 -2.88 3.27
N ILE A 256 -7.68 -3.62 2.16
CA ILE A 256 -7.73 -3.06 0.79
C ILE A 256 -9.15 -3.08 0.23
N HIS A 257 -9.88 -4.17 0.46
CA HIS A 257 -11.27 -4.26 0.02
C HIS A 257 -12.19 -3.59 1.03
N ALA A 258 -13.30 -3.01 0.57
CA ALA A 258 -14.36 -2.45 1.42
C ALA A 258 -15.16 -3.53 2.19
N GLY A 259 -14.51 -4.65 2.53
CA GLY A 259 -15.07 -5.69 3.38
C GLY A 259 -15.21 -5.17 4.80
N PHE A 260 -16.20 -5.70 5.52
CA PHE A 260 -16.40 -5.36 6.92
C PHE A 260 -15.29 -5.97 7.78
N VAL A 261 -14.42 -5.12 8.33
CA VAL A 261 -13.44 -5.49 9.36
C VAL A 261 -13.92 -4.88 10.68
N ARG A 262 -14.00 -5.71 11.72
CA ARG A 262 -14.38 -5.20 13.03
C ARG A 262 -13.28 -4.27 13.57
N PRO A 263 -13.61 -3.11 14.15
CA PRO A 263 -12.59 -2.17 14.64
C PRO A 263 -11.65 -2.75 15.71
N ASP A 264 -12.12 -3.72 16.52
CA ASP A 264 -11.30 -4.41 17.52
C ASP A 264 -10.28 -5.40 16.93
N ARG A 265 -10.29 -5.59 15.61
CA ARG A 265 -9.36 -6.48 14.89
C ARG A 265 -8.28 -5.71 14.11
N LEU A 266 -8.28 -4.38 14.20
CA LEU A 266 -7.25 -3.55 13.58
C LEU A 266 -5.93 -3.67 14.36
N LEU A 267 -4.80 -3.67 13.64
CA LEU A 267 -3.46 -3.64 14.23
C LEU A 267 -3.28 -2.42 15.14
N GLY A 268 -3.76 -1.26 14.70
CA GLY A 268 -3.72 -0.04 15.51
C GLY A 268 -4.55 -0.10 16.81
N MET A 269 -5.34 -1.15 17.02
CA MET A 269 -6.19 -1.33 18.19
C MET A 269 -5.76 -2.51 19.09
N THR A 270 -4.70 -3.24 18.74
CA THR A 270 -4.31 -4.47 19.48
C THR A 270 -3.93 -4.23 20.94
N GLU A 271 -3.48 -3.02 21.28
CA GLU A 271 -3.07 -2.63 22.64
C GLU A 271 -4.09 -1.67 23.30
N ALA A 272 -5.24 -1.42 22.68
CA ALA A 272 -6.24 -0.52 23.23
C ALA A 272 -7.11 -1.20 24.29
N ASP A 273 -7.27 -0.57 25.46
CA ASP A 273 -8.12 -1.08 26.54
C ASP A 273 -9.61 -1.00 26.21
N ASN A 274 -10.00 0.03 25.45
CA ASN A 274 -11.40 0.31 25.11
C ASN A 274 -11.62 0.28 23.61
N PHE A 275 -12.81 -0.15 23.24
CA PHE A 275 -13.27 -0.09 21.86
C PHE A 275 -13.30 1.37 21.38
N ALA A 276 -12.62 1.64 20.27
CA ALA A 276 -12.68 2.91 19.58
C ALA A 276 -12.69 2.70 18.06
N PHE A 277 -13.34 3.63 17.35
CA PHE A 277 -13.19 3.72 15.90
C PHE A 277 -11.88 4.45 15.60
N GLN A 278 -10.91 3.71 15.08
CA GLN A 278 -9.62 4.29 14.70
C GLN A 278 -9.80 5.17 13.46
N VAL A 279 -9.64 6.48 13.64
CA VAL A 279 -9.70 7.49 12.57
C VAL A 279 -8.35 8.15 12.29
N GLY A 280 -7.32 7.79 13.06
CA GLY A 280 -5.99 8.40 13.01
C GLY A 280 -4.88 7.43 13.40
N ALA A 281 -3.70 7.99 13.61
CA ALA A 281 -2.49 7.24 13.93
C ALA A 281 -2.59 6.52 15.28
N SER A 282 -1.97 5.35 15.36
CA SER A 282 -1.80 4.55 16.57
C SER A 282 -0.34 4.11 16.70
N ASN A 283 0.14 4.03 17.94
CA ASN A 283 1.48 3.54 18.25
C ASN A 283 1.49 2.02 18.52
N SER A 284 0.40 1.32 18.20
CA SER A 284 0.19 -0.12 18.41
C SER A 284 0.29 -0.90 17.09
N GLY A 285 0.67 -2.19 17.18
CA GLY A 285 0.54 -3.15 16.08
C GLY A 285 1.60 -3.07 14.98
N LEU A 286 2.77 -2.48 15.26
CA LEU A 286 3.86 -2.36 14.26
C LEU A 286 4.64 -3.66 14.05
N VAL A 287 4.54 -4.64 14.95
CA VAL A 287 5.37 -5.86 14.95
C VAL A 287 5.23 -6.65 13.66
N GLU A 288 4.01 -6.98 13.25
CA GLU A 288 3.76 -7.83 12.09
C GLU A 288 4.22 -7.13 10.79
N PRO A 289 3.83 -5.88 10.49
CA PRO A 289 4.38 -5.17 9.34
C PRO A 289 5.91 -5.07 9.32
N LEU A 290 6.56 -4.82 10.46
CA LEU A 290 8.03 -4.75 10.56
C LEU A 290 8.67 -6.08 10.16
N GLN A 291 8.30 -7.15 10.85
CA GLN A 291 8.88 -8.48 10.65
C GLN A 291 8.61 -8.99 9.23
N MET A 292 7.36 -8.87 8.77
CA MET A 292 6.95 -9.41 7.47
C MET A 292 7.63 -8.67 6.32
N SER A 293 7.84 -7.35 6.46
CA SER A 293 8.53 -6.56 5.46
C SER A 293 10.04 -6.81 5.42
N ALA A 294 10.67 -7.03 6.57
CA ALA A 294 12.06 -7.45 6.63
C ALA A 294 12.27 -8.79 5.89
N ILE A 295 11.41 -9.78 6.16
CA ILE A 295 11.49 -11.10 5.52
C ILE A 295 11.32 -10.98 4.00
N SER A 296 10.28 -10.26 3.53
CA SER A 296 10.05 -10.13 2.09
C SER A 296 11.18 -9.35 1.39
N LEU A 297 11.73 -8.30 2.02
CA LEU A 297 12.88 -7.57 1.48
C LEU A 297 14.12 -8.47 1.40
N MET A 298 14.43 -9.21 2.46
CA MET A 298 15.52 -10.19 2.45
C MET A 298 15.35 -11.18 1.28
N GLN A 299 14.14 -11.74 1.13
CA GLN A 299 13.87 -12.75 0.10
C GLN A 299 14.07 -12.23 -1.31
N ILE A 300 13.50 -11.06 -1.65
CA ILE A 300 13.65 -10.50 -3.00
C ILE A 300 15.07 -10.02 -3.29
N THR A 301 15.75 -9.44 -2.30
CA THR A 301 17.16 -9.04 -2.46
C THR A 301 18.05 -10.27 -2.65
N ASN A 302 17.91 -11.31 -1.82
CA ASN A 302 18.65 -12.55 -1.99
C ASN A 302 18.34 -13.23 -3.33
N THR A 303 17.08 -13.19 -3.77
CA THR A 303 16.68 -13.72 -5.09
C THR A 303 17.44 -13.04 -6.23
N PHE A 304 17.63 -11.71 -6.13
CA PHE A 304 18.37 -10.96 -7.13
C PHE A 304 19.88 -11.22 -7.04
N LEU A 305 20.46 -11.13 -5.83
CA LEU A 305 21.91 -11.29 -5.62
C LEU A 305 22.41 -12.69 -5.99
N LEU A 306 21.62 -13.72 -5.74
CA LEU A 306 22.05 -15.10 -5.99
C LEU A 306 21.83 -15.54 -7.46
N PHE A 307 21.28 -14.66 -8.30
CA PHE A 307 21.13 -14.89 -9.74
C PHE A 307 22.23 -14.16 -10.54
N PRO A 308 22.80 -14.75 -11.60
CA PRO A 308 22.59 -16.14 -12.08
C PRO A 308 23.37 -17.17 -11.24
N GLU A 309 24.55 -16.80 -10.75
CA GLU A 309 25.37 -17.63 -9.88
C GLU A 309 25.84 -16.82 -8.67
N PRO A 310 25.82 -17.41 -7.46
CA PRO A 310 26.27 -16.75 -6.26
C PRO A 310 27.80 -16.77 -6.17
N ASN A 311 28.37 -15.71 -5.58
CA ASN A 311 29.76 -15.69 -5.13
C ASN A 311 29.82 -15.65 -3.59
N VAL A 312 31.03 -15.80 -3.02
CA VAL A 312 31.22 -15.83 -1.56
C VAL A 312 30.70 -14.57 -0.89
N ASP A 313 30.98 -13.40 -1.45
CA ASP A 313 30.55 -12.12 -0.89
C ASP A 313 29.02 -12.02 -0.87
N ARG A 314 28.34 -12.40 -1.95
CA ARG A 314 26.87 -12.41 -2.05
C ARG A 314 26.23 -13.41 -1.08
N LEU A 315 26.87 -14.55 -0.83
CA LEU A 315 26.41 -15.50 0.20
C LEU A 315 26.57 -14.95 1.62
N VAL A 316 27.67 -14.25 1.89
CA VAL A 316 27.86 -13.55 3.17
C VAL A 316 26.78 -12.48 3.37
N PHE A 317 26.53 -11.65 2.35
CA PHE A 317 25.46 -10.66 2.39
C PHE A 317 24.09 -11.30 2.60
N ALA A 318 23.78 -12.40 1.92
CA ALA A 318 22.52 -13.10 2.10
C ALA A 318 22.30 -13.57 3.55
N ASN A 319 23.36 -14.06 4.21
CA ASN A 319 23.32 -14.45 5.62
C ASN A 319 23.20 -13.25 6.56
N VAL A 320 23.87 -12.13 6.25
CA VAL A 320 23.73 -10.88 7.02
C VAL A 320 22.29 -10.36 6.93
N LEU A 321 21.67 -10.38 5.75
CA LEU A 321 20.27 -9.97 5.59
C LEU A 321 19.30 -10.89 6.36
N ALA A 322 19.59 -12.19 6.44
CA ALA A 322 18.84 -13.10 7.29
C ALA A 322 18.96 -12.76 8.78
N ALA A 323 20.17 -12.46 9.25
CA ALA A 323 20.39 -12.02 10.63
C ALA A 323 19.63 -10.71 10.95
N PHE A 324 19.67 -9.72 10.06
CA PHE A 324 18.87 -8.50 10.20
C PHE A 324 17.37 -8.81 10.29
N SER A 325 16.85 -9.65 9.39
CA SER A 325 15.44 -10.01 9.37
C SER A 325 14.98 -10.67 10.68
N ASP A 326 15.79 -11.59 11.22
CA ASP A 326 15.51 -12.25 12.50
C ASP A 326 15.59 -11.26 13.67
N GLU A 327 16.62 -10.41 13.70
CA GLU A 327 16.82 -9.41 14.76
C GLU A 327 15.68 -8.38 14.79
N ILE A 328 15.25 -7.87 13.64
CA ILE A 328 14.12 -6.94 13.54
C ILE A 328 12.86 -7.55 14.16
N GLY A 329 12.55 -8.81 13.86
CA GLY A 329 11.39 -9.50 14.42
C GLY A 329 11.47 -9.65 15.94
N MET A 330 12.63 -10.09 16.44
CA MET A 330 12.87 -10.25 17.88
C MET A 330 12.79 -8.91 18.63
N VAL A 331 13.46 -7.88 18.12
CA VAL A 331 13.48 -6.54 18.71
C VAL A 331 12.08 -5.92 18.69
N ALA A 332 11.33 -6.03 17.59
CA ALA A 332 9.97 -5.51 17.52
C ALA A 332 9.04 -6.15 18.58
N LEU A 333 9.13 -7.47 18.75
CA LEU A 333 8.38 -8.18 19.79
C LEU A 333 8.78 -7.72 21.20
N ARG A 334 10.08 -7.62 21.47
CA ARG A 334 10.61 -7.14 22.76
C ARG A 334 10.13 -5.72 23.06
N THR A 335 10.27 -4.79 22.10
CA THR A 335 9.83 -3.40 22.22
C THR A 335 8.35 -3.31 22.56
N LYS A 336 7.50 -4.09 21.88
CA LYS A 336 6.06 -4.16 22.19
C LYS A 336 5.82 -4.59 23.63
N ASP A 337 6.42 -5.71 24.04
CA ASP A 337 6.16 -6.32 25.34
C ASP A 337 6.68 -5.47 26.52
N GLU A 338 7.84 -4.82 26.37
CA GLU A 338 8.42 -3.92 27.37
C GLU A 338 7.56 -2.67 27.54
N THR A 339 7.24 -1.99 26.44
CA THR A 339 6.49 -0.73 26.48
C THR A 339 5.03 -0.93 26.91
N LEU A 340 4.43 -2.10 26.60
CA LEU A 340 3.11 -2.45 27.12
C LEU A 340 3.13 -2.72 28.63
N LYS A 341 4.16 -3.39 29.15
CA LYS A 341 4.34 -3.60 30.60
C LYS A 341 4.50 -2.29 31.35
N GLU A 342 5.28 -1.36 30.82
CA GLU A 342 5.46 -0.01 31.38
C GLU A 342 4.14 0.76 31.42
N ALA A 343 3.40 0.78 30.31
CA ALA A 343 2.09 1.44 30.25
C ALA A 343 1.08 0.87 31.26
N LEU A 344 1.07 -0.46 31.44
CA LEU A 344 0.19 -1.11 32.43
C LEU A 344 0.61 -0.84 33.88
N LYS A 345 1.88 -0.51 34.12
CA LYS A 345 2.36 -0.11 35.45
C LYS A 345 1.93 1.33 35.76
N ASP A 346 2.14 2.25 34.81
CA ASP A 346 1.75 3.65 34.95
C ASP A 346 0.23 3.83 35.09
N ALA A 347 -0.58 2.93 34.53
CA ALA A 347 -2.04 2.95 34.69
C ALA A 347 -2.54 2.47 36.06
N ARG A 348 -1.68 1.83 36.88
CA ARG A 348 -2.01 1.31 38.22
C ARG A 348 -1.54 2.21 39.35
N GLU A 349 -0.62 3.14 39.07
CA GLU A 349 -0.14 4.19 39.98
C GLU A 349 -1.01 5.45 39.83
#